data_AF-A0A6J4ML55-F1
#
_entry.id   AF-A0A6J4ML55-F1
#
_cell.length_a   1.000
_cell.length_b   1.000
_cell.length_c   1.000
_cell.angle_alpha   90.00
_cell.angle_beta   90.00
_cell.angle_gamma   90.00
#
_symmetry.space_group_name_H-M   'P 1'
#
loop_
_entity.id
_entity.type
_entity.pdbx_description
1 polymer ?
#
loop_
_entity_poly.entity_id
_entity_poly.type
_entity_poly.pdbx_seq_one_letter_code
_entity_poly.pdbx_strand_id
1 'polypeptide(L)'
;MIRRAGTDELYACAAPPEPGRARPYALVNDSLVAAPLPVDYGWGAGSVCGSVRGLAAWATALADGRVVSRDSYAQMTTPGRTASGAATPYGFGLYVDTVAGHPVVWHGG
;
A
#
# COMPACT_ATOMS: atom_id res chain seq x y z
N MET A 1 11.17 0.75 -8.44
CA MET A 1 9.92 0.16 -8.94
C MET A 1 8.91 1.23 -9.39
N ILE A 2 8.70 2.30 -8.60
CA ILE A 2 7.74 3.39 -8.89
C ILE A 2 7.82 3.93 -10.33
N ARG A 3 9.02 4.23 -10.86
CA ARG A 3 9.16 4.70 -12.26
C ARG A 3 8.60 3.73 -13.30
N ARG A 4 8.68 2.41 -13.08
CA ARG A 4 8.11 1.40 -14.00
C ARG A 4 6.58 1.40 -14.01
N ALA A 5 5.97 1.85 -12.91
CA ALA A 5 4.53 2.03 -12.80
C ALA A 5 4.01 3.24 -13.59
N GLY A 6 4.90 4.07 -14.15
CA GLY A 6 4.47 5.23 -14.94
C GLY A 6 3.88 6.36 -14.10
N THR A 7 4.26 6.44 -12.82
CA THR A 7 3.89 7.54 -11.93
C THR A 7 5.13 8.09 -11.22
N ASP A 8 5.15 9.40 -11.03
CA ASP A 8 6.07 10.16 -10.17
C ASP A 8 5.37 10.67 -8.90
N GLU A 9 4.10 10.34 -8.71
CA GLU A 9 3.29 10.80 -7.57
C GLU A 9 3.49 9.95 -6.31
N LEU A 10 4.20 8.81 -6.41
CA LEU A 10 4.57 7.98 -5.26
C LEU A 10 6.05 8.18 -4.91
N TYR A 11 6.35 8.28 -3.63
CA TYR A 11 7.71 8.52 -3.13
C TYR A 11 7.86 8.03 -1.69
N ALA A 12 9.10 7.88 -1.22
CA ALA A 12 9.35 7.59 0.18
C ALA A 12 8.96 8.80 1.03
N CYS A 13 8.11 8.61 2.03
CA CYS A 13 7.70 9.69 2.93
C CYS A 13 8.91 10.35 3.60
N ALA A 14 8.85 11.67 3.76
CA ALA A 14 9.83 12.45 4.50
C ALA A 14 9.11 13.45 5.41
N ALA A 15 9.79 13.85 6.49
CA ALA A 15 9.34 14.90 7.38
C ALA A 15 10.25 16.14 7.20
N PRO A 16 9.69 17.37 7.12
CA PRO A 16 8.25 17.68 7.09
C PRO A 16 7.58 17.26 5.76
N PRO A 17 6.23 17.12 5.72
CA PRO A 17 5.52 16.85 4.47
C PRO A 17 5.81 17.91 3.39
N GLU A 18 5.87 17.50 2.13
CA GLU A 18 6.02 18.43 1.01
C GLU A 18 4.92 19.51 0.99
N PRO A 19 5.19 20.72 0.47
CA PRO A 19 4.16 21.73 0.25
C PRO A 19 2.99 21.17 -0.59
N GLY A 20 1.76 21.55 -0.23
CA GLY A 20 0.56 21.10 -0.95
C GLY A 20 0.07 19.70 -0.56
N ARG A 21 0.63 19.07 0.47
CA ARG A 21 0.15 17.79 1.02
C ARG A 21 -0.86 17.99 2.15
N ALA A 22 -1.69 16.98 2.36
CA ALA A 22 -2.63 16.95 3.48
C ALA A 22 -1.89 17.00 4.83
N ARG A 23 -2.50 17.67 5.80
CA ARG A 23 -1.98 17.71 7.17
C ARG A 23 -2.47 16.48 7.93
N PRO A 24 -1.56 15.72 8.58
CA PRO A 24 -1.95 14.55 9.36
C PRO A 24 -2.54 14.94 10.72
N TYR A 25 -3.58 14.22 11.14
CA TYR A 25 -4.26 14.38 12.43
C TYR A 25 -4.52 13.03 13.07
N ALA A 26 -4.57 13.01 14.39
CA ALA A 26 -5.03 11.86 15.18
C ALA A 26 -6.25 12.27 16.02
N LEU A 27 -7.11 11.30 16.32
CA LEU A 27 -8.19 11.47 17.27
C LEU A 27 -7.66 11.13 18.67
N VAL A 28 -7.61 12.11 19.57
CA VAL A 28 -7.18 11.95 20.97
C VAL A 28 -8.27 12.52 21.86
N ASN A 29 -8.88 11.67 22.69
CA ASN A 29 -10.02 12.03 23.55
C ASN A 29 -11.12 12.79 22.77
N ASP A 30 -11.56 12.20 21.65
CA ASP A 30 -12.56 12.76 20.72
C ASP A 30 -12.20 14.13 20.09
N SER A 31 -10.94 14.55 20.22
CA SER A 31 -10.44 15.81 19.64
C SER A 31 -9.42 15.53 18.54
N LEU A 32 -9.53 16.26 17.41
CA LEU A 32 -8.55 16.21 16.34
C LEU A 32 -7.31 17.02 16.72
N VAL A 33 -6.18 16.33 16.85
CA VAL A 33 -4.88 16.95 17.15
C VAL A 33 -3.91 16.74 16.00
N ALA A 34 -3.08 17.75 15.72
CA ALA A 34 -2.03 17.62 14.70
C ALA A 34 -1.06 16.49 15.12
N ALA A 35 -0.84 15.53 14.24
CA ALA A 35 -0.05 14.33 14.52
C ALA A 35 0.98 14.14 13.40
N PRO A 36 2.27 14.44 13.62
CA PRO A 36 3.29 14.29 12.59
C PRO A 36 3.31 12.88 12.00
N LEU A 37 3.58 12.76 10.70
CA LEU A 37 3.77 11.46 10.06
C LEU A 37 5.00 10.78 10.68
N PRO A 38 4.86 9.57 11.22
CA PRO A 38 6.00 8.83 11.75
C PRO A 38 6.79 8.16 10.63
N VAL A 39 7.63 8.94 9.96
CA VAL A 39 8.33 8.50 8.74
C VAL A 39 9.60 7.68 9.00
N ASP A 40 10.10 7.66 10.24
CA ASP A 40 11.42 7.14 10.63
C ASP A 40 11.45 5.65 10.99
N TYR A 41 10.30 5.03 11.27
CA TYR A 41 10.24 3.59 11.59
C TYR A 41 9.48 2.74 10.57
N GLY A 42 8.72 3.33 9.64
CA GLY A 42 7.88 2.59 8.70
C GLY A 42 8.68 1.84 7.62
N TRP A 43 9.71 2.46 7.03
CA TRP A 43 10.52 1.93 5.93
C TRP A 43 9.68 1.15 4.90
N GLY A 44 10.03 -0.11 4.62
CA GLY A 44 9.30 -0.97 3.68
C GLY A 44 7.89 -1.38 4.14
N ALA A 45 7.53 -1.17 5.40
CA ALA A 45 6.24 -1.52 5.97
C ALA A 45 5.18 -0.40 5.87
N GLY A 46 5.58 0.87 5.65
CA GLY A 46 4.61 1.97 5.65
C GLY A 46 5.09 3.37 5.25
N SER A 47 6.35 3.57 4.86
CA SER A 47 6.87 4.91 4.56
C SER A 47 6.73 5.30 3.08
N VAL A 48 5.57 5.04 2.45
CA VAL A 48 5.27 5.49 1.08
C VAL A 48 4.20 6.57 1.10
N CYS A 49 4.51 7.71 0.51
CA CYS A 49 3.63 8.86 0.39
C CYS A 49 3.24 9.05 -1.08
N GLY A 50 2.09 9.68 -1.31
CA GLY A 50 1.68 10.05 -2.65
C GLY A 50 0.24 10.49 -2.76
N SER A 51 -0.39 10.15 -3.89
CA SER A 51 -1.77 10.49 -4.19
C SER A 51 -2.60 9.25 -4.55
N VAL A 52 -3.93 9.42 -4.54
CA VAL A 52 -4.87 8.40 -5.06
C VAL A 52 -4.57 8.06 -6.52
N ARG A 53 -4.16 9.04 -7.34
CA ARG A 53 -3.82 8.80 -8.75
C ARG A 53 -2.55 7.96 -8.87
N GLY A 54 -1.54 8.24 -8.06
CA GLY A 54 -0.31 7.45 -8.00
C GLY A 54 -0.56 6.01 -7.55
N LEU A 55 -1.39 5.83 -6.52
CA LEU A 55 -1.79 4.50 -6.03
C LEU A 55 -2.57 3.71 -7.09
N ALA A 56 -3.51 4.35 -7.81
CA ALA A 56 -4.24 3.71 -8.89
C ALA A 56 -3.30 3.27 -10.04
N ALA A 57 -2.37 4.13 -10.45
CA ALA A 57 -1.37 3.79 -11.47
C ALA A 57 -0.46 2.63 -11.02
N TRP A 58 -0.05 2.64 -9.76
CA TRP A 58 0.74 1.55 -9.17
C TRP A 58 0.00 0.22 -9.14
N ALA A 59 -1.26 0.21 -8.68
CA ALA A 59 -2.08 -0.99 -8.61
C ALA A 59 -2.25 -1.65 -9.99
N THR A 60 -2.57 -0.86 -11.02
CA THR A 60 -2.68 -1.35 -12.40
C THR A 60 -1.35 -1.89 -12.91
N ALA A 61 -0.26 -1.14 -12.74
CA ALA A 61 1.05 -1.58 -13.20
C ALA A 61 1.58 -2.84 -12.48
N LEU A 62 1.17 -3.04 -11.23
CA LEU A 62 1.44 -4.25 -10.46
C LEU A 62 0.73 -5.46 -11.06
N ALA A 63 -0.58 -5.35 -11.25
CA ALA A 63 -1.40 -6.43 -11.80
C ALA A 63 -1.03 -6.78 -13.25
N ASP A 64 -0.62 -5.78 -14.05
CA ASP A 64 -0.24 -5.98 -15.46
C ASP A 64 1.15 -6.59 -15.65
N GLY A 65 1.92 -6.78 -14.56
CA GLY A 65 3.27 -7.32 -14.60
C GLY A 65 4.32 -6.33 -15.13
N ARG A 66 4.10 -5.03 -14.95
CA ARG A 66 5.06 -3.98 -15.37
C ARG A 66 6.15 -3.72 -14.34
N VAL A 67 5.83 -3.91 -13.05
CA VAL A 67 6.77 -3.67 -11.95
C VAL A 67 7.43 -4.97 -11.44
N VAL A 68 6.72 -6.08 -11.53
CA VAL A 68 7.17 -7.46 -11.25
C VAL A 68 6.70 -8.37 -12.39
N SER A 69 7.26 -9.57 -12.55
CA SER A 69 6.76 -10.52 -13.56
C SER A 69 5.35 -11.01 -13.22
N ARG A 70 4.63 -11.56 -14.20
CA ARG A 70 3.33 -12.21 -13.96
C ARG A 70 3.41 -13.35 -12.95
N ASP A 71 4.49 -14.14 -13.00
CA ASP A 71 4.71 -15.24 -12.04
C ASP A 71 4.92 -14.70 -10.62
N SER A 72 5.68 -13.62 -10.46
CA SER A 72 5.84 -12.97 -9.16
C SER A 72 4.53 -12.37 -8.66
N TYR A 73 3.74 -11.73 -9.53
CA TYR A 73 2.42 -11.22 -9.14
C TYR A 73 1.49 -12.36 -8.69
N ALA A 74 1.48 -13.48 -9.41
CA ALA A 74 0.70 -14.66 -9.02
C ALA A 74 1.11 -15.18 -7.62
N GLN A 75 2.41 -15.19 -7.30
CA GLN A 75 2.87 -15.52 -5.94
C GLN A 75 2.41 -14.48 -4.91
N MET A 76 2.50 -13.18 -5.24
CA MET A 76 2.04 -12.11 -4.34
C MET A 76 0.55 -12.20 -4.03
N THR A 77 -0.26 -12.69 -4.96
CA THR A 77 -1.72 -12.85 -4.81
C THR A 77 -2.16 -14.28 -4.54
N THR A 78 -1.24 -15.17 -4.15
CA THR A 78 -1.59 -16.52 -3.67
C THR A 78 -1.66 -16.48 -2.14
N PRO A 79 -2.83 -16.78 -1.54
CA PRO A 79 -2.95 -16.76 -0.09
C PRO A 79 -2.06 -17.83 0.57
N GLY A 80 -1.39 -17.44 1.65
CA GLY A 80 -0.50 -18.31 2.40
C GLY A 80 -1.19 -19.22 3.43
N ARG A 81 -0.38 -19.93 4.20
CA ARG A 81 -0.80 -20.68 5.38
C ARG A 81 0.09 -20.35 6.56
N THR A 82 -0.49 -20.32 7.75
CA THR A 82 0.28 -20.20 9.00
C THR A 82 1.07 -21.48 9.28
N ALA A 83 1.99 -21.45 10.25
CA ALA A 83 2.72 -22.64 10.70
C ALA A 83 1.80 -23.77 11.20
N SER A 84 0.60 -23.43 11.70
CA SER A 84 -0.43 -24.39 12.09
C SER A 84 -1.25 -24.93 10.91
N GLY A 85 -0.98 -24.49 9.68
CA GLY A 85 -1.69 -24.91 8.48
C GLY A 85 -2.98 -24.13 8.20
N ALA A 86 -3.36 -23.17 9.04
CA ALA A 86 -4.56 -22.36 8.83
C ALA A 86 -4.39 -21.46 7.60
N ALA A 87 -5.45 -21.35 6.78
CA ALA A 87 -5.43 -20.49 5.61
C ALA A 87 -5.43 -19.02 6.03
N THR A 88 -4.65 -18.18 5.32
CA THR A 88 -4.70 -16.72 5.46
C THR A 88 -5.35 -16.12 4.21
N PRO A 89 -5.98 -14.95 4.29
CA PRO A 89 -6.41 -14.20 3.11
C PRO A 89 -5.27 -13.33 2.52
N TYR A 90 -4.00 -13.67 2.80
CA TYR A 90 -2.86 -12.78 2.57
C TYR A 90 -1.71 -13.50 1.88
N GLY A 91 -1.19 -12.91 0.80
CA GLY A 91 -0.01 -13.37 0.07
C GLY A 91 1.24 -12.56 0.42
N PHE A 92 2.07 -12.21 -0.57
CA PHE A 92 3.24 -11.36 -0.34
C PHE A 92 2.86 -9.88 -0.44
N GLY A 93 2.47 -9.29 0.69
CA GLY A 93 2.20 -7.86 0.80
C GLY A 93 0.81 -7.44 0.33
N LEU A 94 -0.11 -8.39 0.10
CA LEU A 94 -1.44 -8.14 -0.47
C LEU A 94 -2.48 -9.07 0.16
N TYR A 95 -3.65 -8.51 0.45
CA TYR A 95 -4.88 -9.25 0.73
C TYR A 95 -5.55 -9.70 -0.57
N VAL A 96 -6.15 -10.89 -0.52
CA VAL A 96 -6.99 -11.46 -1.58
C VAL A 96 -8.37 -11.64 -0.99
N ASP A 97 -9.35 -10.94 -1.55
CA ASP A 97 -10.69 -10.83 -0.96
C ASP A 97 -11.77 -10.68 -2.04
N THR A 98 -13.03 -10.56 -1.62
CA THR A 98 -14.19 -10.30 -2.47
C THR A 98 -15.03 -9.16 -1.91
N VAL A 99 -15.28 -8.13 -2.72
CA VAL A 99 -16.13 -6.99 -2.36
C VAL A 99 -17.32 -6.96 -3.31
N ALA A 100 -18.54 -7.00 -2.76
CA ALA A 100 -19.78 -7.03 -3.55
C ALA A 100 -19.81 -8.11 -4.65
N GLY A 101 -19.21 -9.27 -4.40
CA GLY A 101 -19.12 -10.38 -5.36
C GLY A 101 -17.98 -10.27 -6.38
N HIS A 102 -17.17 -9.22 -6.33
CA HIS A 102 -16.03 -9.04 -7.22
C HIS A 102 -14.71 -9.36 -6.51
N PRO A 103 -13.80 -10.14 -7.13
CA PRO A 103 -12.49 -10.41 -6.56
C PRO A 103 -11.68 -9.11 -6.50
N VAL A 104 -11.01 -8.88 -5.37
CA VAL A 104 -10.16 -7.72 -5.14
C VAL A 104 -8.82 -8.16 -4.57
N VAL A 105 -7.78 -7.42 -4.96
CA VAL A 105 -6.43 -7.53 -4.40
C VAL A 105 -6.07 -6.17 -3.86
N TRP A 106 -5.73 -6.08 -2.57
CA TRP A 106 -5.60 -4.79 -1.89
C TRP A 106 -4.61 -4.84 -0.72
N HIS A 107 -4.22 -3.66 -0.24
CA HIS A 107 -3.51 -3.50 1.02
C HIS A 107 -3.93 -2.19 1.68
N GLY A 108 -4.08 -2.20 3.01
CA GLY A 108 -4.36 -1.01 3.82
C GLY A 108 -3.10 -0.21 4.16
N GLY A 109 -3.29 0.88 4.89
CA GLY A 109 -2.23 1.69 5.51
C GLY A 109 -2.64 2.13 6.90
#